data_AF-Q7YX35-F1
#
_entry.id   AF-Q7YX35-F1
#
_cell.length_a   1.000
_cell.length_b   1.000
_cell.length_c   1.000
_cell.angle_alpha   90.00
_cell.angle_beta   90.00
_cell.angle_gamma   90.00
#
_symmetry.space_group_name_H-M   'P 1'
#
loop_
_entity.id
_entity.type
_entity.pdbx_description
1 polymer ?
#
loop_
_entity_poly.entity_id
_entity_poly.type
_entity_poly.pdbx_seq_one_letter_code
_entity_poly.pdbx_strand_id
1 'polypeptide(L)'
;MNSKTIIFVALIAVCFAQRREDIFARAVGPCIADKCQSRHTCYYGQCVPEGSAPPMPALDKSVAVGPCINYLCPGDAFCHQGHCYNNNV
;
A
#
# COMPACT_ATOMS: atom_id res chain seq x y z
N MET A 1 8.81 -19.70 -27.41
CA MET A 1 7.55 -19.05 -26.96
C MET A 1 6.72 -18.65 -28.16
N ASN A 2 5.42 -18.93 -28.15
CA ASN A 2 4.52 -18.57 -29.25
C ASN A 2 4.09 -17.10 -29.14
N SER A 3 3.95 -16.38 -30.26
CA SER A 3 3.53 -14.96 -30.26
C SER A 3 2.20 -14.75 -29.51
N LYS A 4 1.25 -15.69 -29.64
CA LYS A 4 -0.02 -15.66 -28.88
C LYS A 4 0.19 -15.67 -27.37
N THR A 5 1.11 -16.48 -26.84
CA THR A 5 1.38 -16.52 -25.40
C THR A 5 1.96 -15.20 -24.88
N ILE A 6 2.75 -14.48 -25.69
CA ILE A 6 3.33 -13.20 -25.28
C ILE A 6 2.24 -12.13 -25.16
N ILE A 7 1.30 -12.08 -26.11
CA ILE A 7 0.19 -11.12 -26.10
C ILE A 7 -0.72 -11.33 -24.88
N PHE A 8 -1.06 -12.58 -24.57
CA PHE A 8 -1.89 -12.89 -23.39
C PHE A 8 -1.23 -12.47 -22.08
N VAL A 9 0.08 -12.72 -21.91
CA VAL A 9 0.81 -12.34 -20.69
C VAL A 9 0.88 -10.80 -20.56
N ALA A 10 1.12 -10.08 -21.65
CA ALA A 10 1.15 -8.62 -21.64
C ALA A 10 -0.21 -8.01 -21.24
N LEU A 11 -1.33 -8.55 -21.74
CA LEU A 11 -2.67 -8.10 -21.37
C LEU A 11 -2.95 -8.29 -19.87
N ILE A 12 -2.56 -9.44 -19.32
CA ILE A 12 -2.73 -9.73 -17.89
C ILE A 12 -1.91 -8.75 -17.04
N ALA A 13 -0.65 -8.48 -17.40
CA ALA A 13 0.20 -7.53 -16.68
C ALA A 13 -0.37 -6.11 -16.64
N VAL A 14 -0.92 -5.63 -17.77
CA VAL A 14 -1.57 -4.31 -17.84
C VAL A 14 -2.78 -4.23 -16.91
N CYS A 15 -3.65 -5.25 -16.89
CA CYS A 15 -4.82 -5.26 -16.01
C CYS A 15 -4.46 -5.22 -14.51
N PHE A 16 -3.37 -5.86 -14.10
CA PHE A 16 -2.91 -5.80 -12.71
C PHE A 16 -2.30 -4.44 -12.34
N ALA A 17 -1.53 -3.83 -13.24
CA ALA A 17 -0.95 -2.50 -13.02
C ALA A 17 -2.05 -1.44 -12.81
N GLN A 18 -3.08 -1.43 -13.66
CA GLN A 18 -4.18 -0.47 -13.58
C GLN A 18 -4.94 -0.52 -12.24
N ARG A 19 -5.05 -1.71 -11.62
CA ARG A 19 -5.78 -1.86 -10.35
C ARG A 19 -5.07 -1.22 -9.15
N ARG A 20 -3.73 -1.17 -9.13
CA ARG A 20 -2.98 -0.63 -7.99
C ARG A 20 -3.05 0.91 -7.93
N GLU A 21 -3.02 1.57 -9.08
CA GLU A 21 -3.13 3.03 -9.19
C GLU A 21 -4.51 3.53 -8.70
N ASP A 22 -5.57 2.76 -8.94
CA ASP A 22 -6.94 3.15 -8.56
C ASP A 22 -7.16 3.21 -7.03
N ILE A 23 -6.41 2.43 -6.24
CA ILE A 23 -6.57 2.38 -4.77
C ILE A 23 -6.07 3.69 -4.13
N PHE A 24 -4.85 4.11 -4.48
CA PHE A 24 -4.24 5.32 -3.90
C PHE A 24 -4.84 6.60 -4.50
N ALA A 25 -5.42 6.55 -5.70
CA ALA A 25 -6.21 7.65 -6.26
C ALA A 25 -7.45 7.99 -5.41
N ARG A 26 -7.95 7.04 -4.61
CA ARG A 26 -9.07 7.21 -3.67
C ARG A 26 -8.63 7.47 -2.24
N ALA A 27 -7.32 7.62 -2.00
CA ALA A 27 -6.82 7.92 -0.66
C ALA A 27 -7.28 9.32 -0.23
N VAL A 28 -7.71 9.44 1.02
CA VAL A 28 -8.23 10.71 1.59
C VAL A 28 -7.20 11.44 2.47
N GLY A 29 -6.07 10.81 2.75
CA GLY A 29 -5.00 11.37 3.58
C GLY A 29 -4.18 10.30 4.31
N PRO A 30 -3.15 10.70 5.07
CA PRO A 30 -2.29 9.78 5.80
C PRO A 30 -3.02 9.13 6.99
N CYS A 31 -2.56 7.94 7.38
CA CYS A 31 -2.98 7.32 8.62
C CYS A 31 -2.37 8.05 9.82
N ILE A 32 -3.16 8.26 10.85
CA ILE A 32 -2.70 8.84 12.12
C ILE A 32 -2.87 7.78 13.19
N ALA A 33 -1.77 7.36 13.82
CA ALA A 33 -1.79 6.28 14.82
C ALA A 33 -2.43 4.98 14.33
N ASP A 34 -2.11 4.56 13.10
CA ASP A 34 -2.69 3.39 12.42
C ASP A 34 -4.23 3.44 12.27
N LYS A 35 -4.81 4.64 12.34
CA LYS A 35 -6.25 4.86 12.26
C LYS A 35 -6.62 5.84 11.16
N CYS A 36 -7.85 5.68 10.68
CA CYS A 36 -8.48 6.48 9.64
C CYS A 36 -9.88 6.90 10.09
N GLN A 37 -10.49 7.83 9.35
CA GLN A 37 -11.89 8.19 9.51
C GLN A 37 -12.81 6.99 9.28
N SER A 38 -14.07 7.09 9.71
CA SER A 38 -15.06 6.04 9.50
C SER A 38 -15.16 5.62 8.02
N ARG A 39 -15.44 4.33 7.76
CA ARG A 39 -15.50 3.74 6.41
C ARG A 39 -14.16 3.67 5.67
N HIS A 40 -13.04 3.91 6.35
CA HIS A 40 -11.70 3.85 5.75
C HIS A 40 -10.78 2.97 6.58
N THR A 41 -9.83 2.33 5.90
CA THR A 41 -8.79 1.51 6.50
C THR A 41 -7.41 2.06 6.16
N CYS A 42 -6.44 1.84 7.05
CA CYS A 42 -5.06 2.23 6.82
C CYS A 42 -4.38 1.19 5.93
N TYR A 43 -3.92 1.62 4.75
CA TYR A 43 -3.23 0.78 3.78
C TYR A 43 -1.94 1.48 3.33
N TYR A 44 -0.78 0.90 3.67
CA TYR A 44 0.53 1.51 3.41
C TYR A 44 0.62 2.98 3.86
N GLY A 45 0.10 3.28 5.06
CA GLY A 45 0.10 4.63 5.62
C GLY A 45 -0.88 5.61 5.00
N GLN A 46 -1.73 5.18 4.07
CA GLN A 46 -2.80 5.99 3.48
C GLN A 46 -4.18 5.47 3.89
N CYS A 47 -5.09 6.39 4.20
CA CYS A 47 -6.48 6.08 4.48
C CYS A 47 -7.23 5.89 3.17
N VAL A 48 -7.67 4.66 2.92
CA VAL A 48 -8.42 4.27 1.71
C VAL A 48 -9.79 3.71 2.09
N PRO A 49 -10.80 3.80 1.23
CA PRO A 49 -12.12 3.25 1.53
C PRO A 49 -12.08 1.78 1.93
N GLU A 50 -12.86 1.39 2.94
CA GLU A 50 -12.95 -0.02 3.33
C GLU A 50 -13.40 -0.90 2.17
N GLY A 51 -12.72 -2.04 1.99
CA GLY A 51 -12.98 -2.99 0.90
C GLY A 51 -12.42 -2.58 -0.47
N SER A 52 -11.82 -1.39 -0.63
CA SER A 52 -11.18 -1.02 -1.91
C SER A 52 -9.77 -1.60 -2.05
N ALA A 53 -9.06 -1.76 -0.94
CA ALA A 53 -7.71 -2.33 -0.92
C ALA A 53 -7.72 -3.83 -0.61
N PRO A 54 -6.78 -4.61 -1.17
CA PRO A 54 -6.54 -5.98 -0.75
C PRO A 54 -6.06 -6.02 0.72
N PRO A 55 -6.11 -7.18 1.38
CA PRO A 55 -5.52 -7.33 2.71
C PRO A 55 -4.04 -6.93 2.69
N MET A 56 -3.63 -6.13 3.67
CA MET A 56 -2.25 -5.72 3.83
C MET A 56 -1.38 -6.94 4.18
N PRO A 57 -0.21 -7.13 3.54
CA PRO A 57 0.68 -8.22 3.89
C PRO A 57 1.12 -8.10 5.36
N ALA A 58 1.39 -9.24 5.98
CA ALA A 58 2.01 -9.27 7.30
C ALA A 58 3.44 -8.73 7.18
N LEU A 59 3.70 -7.56 7.76
CA LEU A 59 5.00 -6.92 7.74
C LEU A 59 5.88 -7.47 8.85
N ASP A 60 7.09 -7.91 8.49
CA ASP A 60 8.07 -8.38 9.45
C ASP A 60 8.76 -7.19 10.15
N LYS A 61 8.84 -7.18 11.48
CA LYS A 61 9.45 -6.07 12.22
C LYS A 61 10.95 -5.93 11.97
N SER A 62 11.65 -6.97 11.53
CA SER A 62 13.09 -6.91 11.24
C SER A 62 13.42 -6.07 10.00
N VAL A 63 12.46 -5.88 9.09
CA VAL A 63 12.62 -5.00 7.91
C VAL A 63 12.19 -3.57 8.16
N ALA A 64 11.76 -3.23 9.38
CA ALA A 64 11.46 -1.87 9.75
C ALA A 64 12.73 -1.01 9.72
N VAL A 65 12.60 0.20 9.17
CA VAL A 65 13.67 1.19 9.09
C VAL A 65 13.91 1.86 10.46
N GLY A 66 12.88 1.91 11.31
CA GLY A 66 12.94 2.51 12.63
C GLY A 66 11.54 2.74 13.22
N PRO A 67 11.44 3.43 14.37
CA PRO A 67 10.16 3.79 14.96
C PRO A 67 9.49 4.96 14.22
N CYS A 68 8.18 5.04 14.26
CA CYS A 68 7.45 6.23 13.81
C CYS A 68 7.67 7.39 14.79
N ILE A 69 7.87 8.58 14.25
CA ILE A 69 7.99 9.81 15.02
C ILE A 69 6.71 10.61 14.79
N ASN A 70 5.87 10.75 15.83
CA ASN A 70 4.57 11.39 15.71
C ASN A 70 3.71 10.80 14.57
N TYR A 71 3.75 9.47 14.41
CA TYR A 71 3.05 8.71 13.35
C TYR A 71 3.53 8.98 11.92
N LEU A 72 4.68 9.65 11.78
CA LEU A 72 5.32 9.95 10.51
C LEU A 72 6.67 9.24 10.40
N CYS A 73 7.12 9.06 9.18
CA CYS A 73 8.38 8.41 8.83
C CYS A 73 9.19 9.29 7.88
N PRO A 74 10.53 9.17 7.89
CA PRO A 74 11.37 9.93 6.97
C PRO A 74 11.23 9.43 5.53
N GLY A 75 11.32 10.35 4.58
CA GLY A 75 11.19 10.05 3.14
C GLY A 75 9.78 9.58 2.80
N ASP A 76 9.69 8.64 1.85
CA ASP A 76 8.41 8.06 1.41
C ASP A 76 7.98 6.85 2.26
N ALA A 77 8.66 6.55 3.36
CA ALA A 77 8.28 5.44 4.22
C ALA A 77 6.91 5.69 4.88
N PHE A 78 6.21 4.61 5.20
CA PHE A 78 4.92 4.65 5.88
C PHE A 78 5.01 4.12 7.30
N CYS A 79 4.23 4.69 8.20
CA CYS A 79 4.09 4.20 9.56
C CYS A 79 3.06 3.07 9.61
N HIS A 80 3.46 1.93 10.16
CA HIS A 80 2.56 0.81 10.47
C HIS A 80 2.92 0.20 11.83
N GLN A 81 1.94 0.06 12.72
CA GLN A 81 2.11 -0.46 14.08
C GLN A 81 3.28 0.21 14.83
N GLY A 82 3.42 1.53 14.67
CA GLY A 82 4.49 2.32 15.29
C GLY A 82 5.89 2.13 14.70
N HIS A 83 6.04 1.42 13.58
CA HIS A 83 7.31 1.23 12.87
C HIS A 83 7.24 1.75 11.43
N CYS A 84 8.36 2.27 10.94
CA CYS A 84 8.51 2.79 9.59
C CYS A 84 8.93 1.69 8.62
N TYR A 85 8.19 1.54 7.52
CA TYR A 85 8.47 0.59 6.45
C TYR A 85 8.60 1.33 5.12
N ASN A 86 9.50 0.85 4.26
CA ASN A 86 9.66 1.43 2.92
C ASN A 86 8.49 1.00 2.03
N ASN A 87 7.99 1.85 1.12
CA ASN A 87 6.88 1.53 0.20
C ASN A 87 7.17 0.37 -0.77
N ASN A 88 8.41 -0.13 -0.80
CA ASN A 88 8.85 -1.23 -1.65
C ASN A 88 8.69 -2.62 -0.99
N VAL A 89 8.07 -2.71 0.19
CA VAL A 89 7.75 -3.97 0.89
C VAL A 89 6.53 -4.68 0.33
#